data_AF-A0AAQ4F4R5-F1
#
_entry.id   AF-A0AAQ4F4R5-F1
#
_cell.length_a   1.000
_cell.length_b   1.000
_cell.length_c   1.000
_cell.angle_alpha   90.00
_cell.angle_beta   90.00
_cell.angle_gamma   90.00
#
_symmetry.space_group_name_H-M   'P 1'
#
loop_
_entity.id
_entity.type
_entity.pdbx_description
1 polymer ?
#
loop_
_entity_poly.entity_id
_entity_poly.type
_entity_poly.pdbx_seq_one_letter_code
_entity_poly.pdbx_strand_id
1 'polypeptide(L)'
;MLPRQPFYSSVNEFRLNSVTATHCPGVVSYSGHFSTTPESRSHRTLVLVHFTLMSQSSAISGRTATVRVNGRAYRGLPLTVVNITQLLYRLPADDYDLCLEGIPADVTVHVDEVMKMPEWELFSIIGRGAPFEFTQKDTWTLIRAQLGSDQVETKVLKVSLDCPLAQRTISIPCRGVRCGHVQCFDVYSYLGCHEATLEPSWCCPVCREKVFVQDIRVDVFTLDILIRAGARFNAVEIRADGSCEFLTSGDDRNVSGGEDSSAKAEAAP
;
A
#
# COMPACT_ATOMS: atom_id res chain seq x y z
N MET A 1 -12.90 -10.54 -14.88
CA MET A 1 -12.84 -9.07 -14.68
C MET A 1 -11.84 -8.71 -13.59
N LEU A 2 -10.75 -8.06 -13.99
CA LEU A 2 -9.78 -7.47 -13.08
C LEU A 2 -10.49 -6.63 -12.01
N PRO A 3 -10.07 -6.68 -10.73
CA PRO A 3 -10.60 -5.79 -9.73
C PRO A 3 -10.44 -4.35 -10.23
N ARG A 4 -11.46 -3.50 -10.02
CA ARG A 4 -11.48 -2.08 -10.45
C ARG A 4 -10.34 -1.31 -9.76
N GLN A 5 -9.13 -1.48 -10.25
CA GLN A 5 -7.92 -0.91 -9.72
C GLN A 5 -7.26 -0.11 -10.84
N PRO A 6 -6.77 1.11 -10.58
CA PRO A 6 -6.20 1.96 -11.61
C PRO A 6 -4.76 1.55 -12.00
N PHE A 7 -4.29 0.36 -11.62
CA PHE A 7 -2.92 -0.09 -11.88
C PHE A 7 -2.74 -0.73 -13.26
N TYR A 8 -3.84 -1.19 -13.86
CA TYR A 8 -3.80 -2.00 -15.08
C TYR A 8 -4.92 -1.60 -16.02
N SER A 9 -4.64 -1.57 -17.31
CA SER A 9 -5.67 -1.60 -18.35
C SER A 9 -5.77 -3.00 -18.95
N SER A 10 -7.01 -3.47 -19.10
CA SER A 10 -7.28 -4.80 -19.69
C SER A 10 -6.88 -4.79 -21.15
N VAL A 11 -6.09 -5.79 -21.58
CA VAL A 11 -5.77 -6.04 -22.99
C VAL A 11 -6.57 -7.23 -23.48
N ASN A 12 -6.49 -8.36 -22.78
CA ASN A 12 -7.21 -9.59 -23.13
C ASN A 12 -7.53 -10.45 -21.89
N GLU A 13 -8.64 -11.18 -21.92
CA GLU A 13 -9.06 -12.12 -20.87
C GLU A 13 -9.00 -13.54 -21.42
N PHE A 14 -8.23 -14.42 -20.76
CA PHE A 14 -8.02 -15.80 -21.19
C PHE A 14 -8.86 -16.73 -20.33
N ARG A 15 -9.75 -17.47 -21.00
CA ARG A 15 -10.59 -18.46 -20.32
C ARG A 15 -9.87 -19.77 -20.15
N LEU A 16 -9.77 -20.21 -18.90
CA LEU A 16 -9.35 -21.56 -18.56
C LEU A 16 -10.58 -22.44 -18.35
N ASN A 17 -10.49 -23.69 -18.81
CA ASN A 17 -11.50 -24.70 -18.56
C ASN A 17 -11.24 -25.35 -17.19
N SER A 18 -12.27 -25.46 -16.36
CA SER A 18 -12.16 -26.15 -15.08
C SER A 18 -12.37 -27.66 -15.24
N VAL A 19 -11.56 -28.44 -14.53
CA VAL A 19 -11.69 -29.88 -14.40
C VAL A 19 -11.66 -30.21 -12.92
N THR A 20 -12.73 -30.83 -12.42
CA THR A 20 -12.81 -31.25 -11.02
C THR A 20 -11.98 -32.51 -10.82
N ALA A 21 -11.10 -32.54 -9.81
CA ALA A 21 -10.29 -33.71 -9.53
C ALA A 21 -11.16 -34.87 -9.05
N THR A 22 -11.08 -36.02 -9.72
CA THR A 22 -11.84 -37.23 -9.36
C THR A 22 -11.47 -37.80 -7.99
N HIS A 23 -10.24 -37.56 -7.54
CA HIS A 23 -9.66 -38.17 -6.32
C HIS A 23 -9.53 -37.22 -5.12
N CYS A 24 -9.84 -35.93 -5.28
CA CYS A 24 -9.77 -34.93 -4.21
C CYS A 24 -11.03 -34.03 -4.26
N PRO A 25 -12.11 -34.42 -3.56
CA PRO A 25 -13.34 -33.62 -3.51
C PRO A 25 -13.03 -32.23 -2.97
N GLY A 26 -13.50 -31.18 -3.65
CA GLY A 26 -13.28 -29.78 -3.24
C GLY A 26 -12.04 -29.10 -3.81
N VAL A 27 -11.27 -29.80 -4.66
CA VAL A 27 -10.15 -29.21 -5.43
C VAL A 27 -10.43 -29.29 -6.92
N VAL A 28 -10.18 -28.19 -7.61
CA VAL A 28 -10.38 -27.99 -9.04
C VAL A 28 -9.03 -27.62 -9.68
N SER A 29 -8.83 -28.08 -10.91
CA SER A 29 -7.74 -27.62 -11.77
C SER A 29 -8.31 -26.79 -12.92
N TYR A 30 -7.57 -25.79 -13.36
CA TYR A 30 -7.93 -24.93 -14.49
C TYR A 30 -6.86 -25.05 -15.57
N SER A 31 -7.24 -25.35 -16.81
CA SER A 31 -6.28 -25.49 -17.91
C SER A 31 -6.74 -24.82 -19.20
N GLY A 32 -5.79 -24.32 -19.98
CA GLY A 32 -6.05 -23.72 -21.28
C GLY A 32 -4.78 -23.37 -22.02
N HIS A 33 -4.95 -22.92 -23.27
CA HIS A 33 -3.86 -22.43 -24.10
C HIS A 33 -3.83 -20.90 -24.07
N PHE A 34 -2.64 -20.35 -23.99
CA PHE A 34 -2.37 -18.92 -23.96
C PHE A 34 -1.36 -18.61 -25.07
N SER A 35 -1.76 -17.83 -26.06
CA SER A 35 -0.89 -17.43 -27.16
C SER A 35 -0.56 -15.95 -27.09
N THR A 36 0.68 -15.61 -27.43
CA THR A 36 1.26 -14.26 -27.29
C THR A 36 1.58 -13.66 -28.64
N THR A 37 1.26 -12.38 -28.83
CA THR A 37 1.70 -11.61 -30.01
C THR A 37 3.05 -10.93 -29.75
N PRO A 38 3.80 -10.50 -30.77
CA PRO A 38 5.02 -9.70 -30.56
C PRO A 38 4.77 -8.42 -29.74
N GLU A 39 3.61 -7.80 -29.90
CA GLU A 39 3.17 -6.62 -29.14
C GLU A 39 2.92 -6.93 -27.66
N SER A 40 2.44 -8.14 -27.36
CA SER A 40 2.27 -8.63 -25.98
C SER A 40 3.59 -8.78 -25.22
N ARG A 41 4.74 -8.87 -25.93
CA ARG A 41 6.07 -8.96 -25.31
C ARG A 41 6.68 -7.59 -24.95
N SER A 42 5.89 -6.52 -25.00
CA SER A 42 6.35 -5.20 -24.53
C SER A 42 6.72 -5.26 -23.04
N HIS A 43 7.69 -4.44 -22.60
CA HIS A 43 8.08 -4.36 -21.18
C HIS A 43 6.95 -3.94 -20.23
N ARG A 44 5.84 -3.43 -20.76
CA ARG A 44 4.70 -2.92 -19.99
C ARG A 44 3.52 -3.87 -19.98
N THR A 45 3.53 -4.88 -20.83
CA THR A 45 2.49 -5.90 -20.87
C THR A 45 2.81 -6.96 -19.83
N LEU A 46 1.81 -7.29 -19.02
CA LEU A 46 1.89 -8.28 -17.97
C LEU A 46 0.80 -9.32 -18.16
N VAL A 47 1.08 -10.55 -17.77
CA VAL A 47 0.08 -11.61 -17.62
C VAL A 47 -0.14 -11.84 -16.14
N LEU A 48 -1.35 -11.54 -15.68
CA LEU A 48 -1.75 -11.66 -14.29
C LEU A 48 -2.68 -12.87 -14.15
N VAL A 49 -2.45 -13.65 -13.10
CA VAL A 49 -3.42 -14.59 -12.57
C VAL A 49 -4.06 -13.95 -11.35
N HIS A 50 -5.38 -13.95 -11.29
CA HIS A 50 -6.11 -13.60 -10.07
C HIS A 50 -7.28 -14.55 -9.86
N PHE A 51 -7.88 -14.46 -8.67
CA PHE A 51 -8.82 -15.45 -8.17
C PHE A 51 -10.07 -14.73 -7.71
N THR A 52 -11.27 -15.26 -7.88
CA THR A 52 -12.46 -14.66 -7.24
C THR A 52 -13.20 -15.70 -6.43
N LEU A 53 -13.64 -15.31 -5.23
CA LEU A 53 -14.40 -16.16 -4.33
C LEU A 53 -15.86 -16.22 -4.78
N MET A 54 -16.41 -17.43 -4.93
CA MET A 54 -17.81 -17.64 -5.27
C MET A 54 -18.74 -17.44 -4.06
N SER A 55 -18.22 -17.54 -2.84
CA SER A 55 -18.96 -17.28 -1.60
C SER A 55 -18.14 -16.41 -0.65
N GLN A 56 -18.81 -15.65 0.22
CA GLN A 56 -18.13 -14.78 1.19
C GLN A 56 -17.42 -15.55 2.33
N SER A 57 -17.45 -16.88 2.35
CA SER A 57 -17.13 -17.69 3.54
C SER A 57 -15.86 -18.54 3.47
N SER A 58 -15.06 -18.49 2.41
CA SER A 58 -13.80 -19.24 2.34
C SER A 58 -12.59 -18.34 2.51
N ALA A 59 -12.03 -18.35 3.73
CA ALA A 59 -10.72 -17.79 3.97
C ALA A 59 -9.66 -18.56 3.15
N ILE A 60 -9.28 -18.00 2.00
CA ILE A 60 -8.17 -18.48 1.14
C ILE A 60 -6.79 -18.06 1.66
N SER A 61 -6.74 -17.31 2.76
CA SER A 61 -5.50 -16.87 3.40
C SER A 61 -4.58 -18.06 3.72
N GLY A 62 -3.32 -17.97 3.31
CA GLY A 62 -2.31 -19.00 3.53
C GLY A 62 -2.39 -20.22 2.59
N ARG A 63 -3.39 -20.31 1.71
CA ARG A 63 -3.46 -21.35 0.68
C ARG A 63 -2.59 -20.97 -0.51
N THR A 64 -2.06 -22.00 -1.18
CA THR A 64 -1.25 -21.82 -2.38
C THR A 64 -1.69 -22.78 -3.49
N ALA A 65 -1.53 -22.32 -4.72
CA ALA A 65 -1.72 -23.10 -5.94
C ALA A 65 -0.38 -23.54 -6.52
N THR A 66 -0.45 -24.47 -7.48
CA THR A 66 0.67 -24.76 -8.40
C THR A 66 0.28 -24.28 -9.78
N VAL A 67 1.12 -23.47 -10.42
CA VAL A 67 0.98 -23.15 -11.85
C VAL A 67 1.97 -23.97 -12.66
N ARG A 68 1.52 -24.57 -13.74
CA ARG A 68 2.34 -25.23 -14.74
C ARG A 68 2.28 -24.46 -16.03
N VAL A 69 3.46 -24.21 -16.60
CA VAL A 69 3.63 -23.61 -17.93
C VAL A 69 4.40 -24.60 -18.77
N ASN A 70 3.81 -25.10 -19.85
CA ASN A 70 4.40 -26.11 -20.74
C ASN A 70 4.94 -27.33 -19.96
N GLY A 71 4.14 -27.80 -18.99
CA GLY A 71 4.48 -28.92 -18.11
C GLY A 71 5.42 -28.59 -16.92
N ARG A 72 6.11 -27.45 -16.93
CA ARG A 72 7.03 -27.04 -15.85
C ARG A 72 6.25 -26.45 -14.68
N ALA A 73 6.38 -27.06 -13.49
CA ALA A 73 5.65 -26.68 -12.30
C ALA A 73 6.33 -25.60 -11.46
N TYR A 74 5.53 -24.64 -10.99
CA TYR A 74 5.89 -23.59 -10.05
C TYR A 74 4.89 -23.65 -8.89
N ARG A 75 5.37 -24.10 -7.72
CA ARG A 75 4.56 -24.36 -6.52
C ARG A 75 4.57 -23.16 -5.58
N GLY A 76 3.57 -23.09 -4.70
CA GLY A 76 3.51 -22.07 -3.66
C GLY A 76 2.96 -20.74 -4.15
N LEU A 77 2.21 -20.72 -5.25
CA LEU A 77 1.59 -19.52 -5.78
C LEU A 77 0.51 -19.03 -4.81
N PRO A 78 0.63 -17.85 -4.19
CA PRO A 78 -0.40 -17.36 -3.28
C PRO A 78 -1.71 -17.13 -4.04
N LEU A 79 -2.84 -17.35 -3.38
CA LEU A 79 -4.16 -17.03 -3.94
C LEU A 79 -4.45 -15.52 -3.85
N THR A 80 -3.59 -14.72 -4.48
CA THR A 80 -3.69 -13.26 -4.63
C THR A 80 -3.59 -12.91 -6.11
N VAL A 81 -3.50 -11.61 -6.45
CA VAL A 81 -3.06 -11.22 -7.80
C VAL A 81 -1.58 -11.60 -7.95
N VAL A 82 -1.23 -12.37 -8.96
CA VAL A 82 0.15 -12.81 -9.23
C VAL A 82 0.54 -12.56 -10.67
N ASN A 83 1.69 -11.91 -10.85
CA ASN A 83 2.30 -11.68 -12.15
C ASN A 83 3.11 -12.92 -12.58
N ILE A 84 2.67 -13.59 -13.64
CA ILE A 84 3.33 -14.79 -14.21
C ILE A 84 4.10 -14.51 -15.51
N THR A 85 4.18 -13.24 -15.94
CA THR A 85 4.81 -12.79 -17.20
C THR A 85 6.18 -13.42 -17.43
N GLN A 86 7.02 -13.43 -16.39
CA GLN A 86 8.39 -13.96 -16.44
C GLN A 86 8.47 -15.49 -16.48
N LEU A 87 7.37 -16.20 -16.19
CA LEU A 87 7.28 -17.65 -16.35
C LEU A 87 6.96 -18.03 -17.80
N LEU A 88 6.20 -17.18 -18.49
CA LEU A 88 5.82 -17.35 -19.88
C LEU A 88 7.00 -16.95 -20.78
N TYR A 89 7.39 -15.67 -20.79
CA TYR A 89 8.35 -15.14 -21.77
C TYR A 89 9.80 -15.61 -21.64
N ARG A 90 10.12 -16.43 -20.62
CA ARG A 90 11.40 -17.13 -20.56
C ARG A 90 11.49 -18.32 -21.52
N LEU A 91 10.36 -18.79 -22.04
CA LEU A 91 10.32 -19.89 -23.00
C LEU A 91 10.31 -19.32 -24.42
N PRO A 92 10.98 -19.98 -25.39
CA PRO A 92 11.02 -19.55 -26.78
C PRO A 92 9.69 -19.78 -27.54
N ALA A 93 8.57 -19.97 -26.84
CA ALA A 93 7.28 -20.32 -27.42
C ALA A 93 6.38 -19.09 -27.55
N ASP A 94 5.52 -19.08 -28.57
CA ASP A 94 4.44 -18.10 -28.72
C ASP A 94 3.08 -18.66 -28.26
N ASP A 95 3.06 -19.94 -27.87
CA ASP A 95 1.88 -20.65 -27.38
C ASP A 95 2.24 -21.43 -26.11
N TYR A 96 1.38 -21.32 -25.10
CA TYR A 96 1.65 -21.77 -23.74
C TYR A 96 0.50 -22.61 -23.21
N ASP A 97 0.82 -23.81 -22.76
CA ASP A 97 -0.08 -24.67 -21.99
C ASP A 97 -0.02 -24.23 -20.53
N LEU A 98 -1.09 -23.58 -20.08
CA LEU A 98 -1.23 -23.13 -18.70
C LEU A 98 -2.15 -24.08 -17.93
N CYS A 99 -1.69 -24.58 -16.80
CA CYS A 99 -2.49 -25.38 -15.88
C CYS A 99 -2.30 -24.90 -14.44
N LEU A 100 -3.39 -24.53 -13.76
CA LEU A 100 -3.42 -24.22 -12.33
C LEU A 100 -4.05 -25.37 -11.56
N GLU A 101 -3.32 -25.87 -10.58
CA GLU A 101 -3.68 -27.02 -9.75
C GLU A 101 -3.80 -26.59 -8.28
N GLY A 102 -4.64 -27.29 -7.51
CA GLY A 102 -4.81 -27.02 -6.08
C GLY A 102 -5.76 -25.87 -5.77
N ILE A 103 -6.67 -25.54 -6.68
CA ILE A 103 -7.63 -24.44 -6.51
C ILE A 103 -8.85 -24.96 -5.73
N PRO A 104 -9.30 -24.27 -4.66
CA PRO A 104 -10.54 -24.62 -3.97
C PRO A 104 -11.75 -24.56 -4.92
N ALA A 105 -12.73 -25.45 -4.74
CA ALA A 105 -13.89 -25.54 -5.63
C ALA A 105 -14.79 -24.28 -5.66
N ASP A 106 -14.68 -23.42 -4.66
CA ASP A 106 -15.39 -22.15 -4.53
C ASP A 106 -14.54 -20.94 -4.95
N VAL A 107 -13.42 -21.18 -5.61
CA VAL A 107 -12.54 -20.15 -6.18
C VAL A 107 -12.52 -20.31 -7.70
N THR A 108 -12.77 -19.22 -8.41
CA THR A 108 -12.57 -19.16 -9.87
C THR A 108 -11.24 -18.50 -10.20
N VAL A 109 -10.60 -18.98 -11.27
CA VAL A 109 -9.32 -18.45 -11.76
C VAL A 109 -9.56 -17.59 -12.98
N HIS A 110 -8.90 -16.44 -13.02
CA HIS A 110 -8.87 -15.53 -14.15
C HIS A 110 -7.43 -15.33 -14.57
N VAL A 111 -7.20 -15.30 -15.87
CA VAL A 111 -5.89 -14.99 -16.45
C VAL A 111 -6.09 -13.84 -17.42
N ASP A 112 -5.49 -12.70 -17.12
CA ASP A 112 -5.65 -11.47 -17.89
C ASP A 112 -4.28 -11.01 -18.39
N GLU A 113 -4.22 -10.69 -19.68
CA GLU A 113 -3.16 -9.86 -20.21
C GLU A 113 -3.54 -8.41 -20.01
N VAL A 114 -2.64 -7.65 -19.42
CA VAL A 114 -2.87 -6.29 -18.99
C VAL A 114 -1.69 -5.41 -19.34
N MET A 115 -1.93 -4.12 -19.52
CA MET A 115 -0.86 -3.14 -19.58
C MET A 115 -0.70 -2.47 -18.22
N LYS A 116 0.51 -2.48 -17.68
CA LYS A 116 0.81 -1.77 -16.44
C LYS A 116 0.74 -0.27 -16.67
N MET A 117 -0.10 0.39 -15.88
CA MET A 117 -0.17 1.83 -15.80
C MET A 117 1.18 2.34 -15.30
N PRO A 118 1.79 3.30 -16.00
CA PRO A 118 3.07 3.81 -15.61
C PRO A 118 2.90 4.68 -14.36
N GLU A 119 3.94 4.71 -13.54
CA GLU A 119 3.93 5.42 -12.25
C GLU A 119 3.55 6.91 -12.41
N TRP A 120 4.04 7.57 -13.47
CA TRP A 120 3.72 8.97 -13.73
C TRP A 120 2.22 9.23 -14.02
N GLU A 121 1.52 8.25 -14.57
CA GLU A 121 0.08 8.36 -14.85
C GLU A 121 -0.74 8.08 -13.59
N LEU A 122 -0.29 7.16 -12.73
CA LEU A 122 -0.83 7.05 -11.37
C LEU A 122 -0.64 8.36 -10.59
N PHE A 123 0.52 9.00 -10.74
CA PHE A 123 0.79 10.30 -10.11
C PHE A 123 0.01 11.45 -10.72
N SER A 124 -0.36 11.41 -12.00
CA SER A 124 -1.18 12.47 -12.57
C SER A 124 -2.56 12.52 -11.90
N ILE A 125 -3.10 11.37 -11.51
CA ILE A 125 -4.36 11.22 -10.75
C ILE A 125 -4.23 11.81 -9.33
N ILE A 126 -3.09 11.62 -8.68
CA ILE A 126 -2.86 12.02 -7.27
C ILE A 126 -2.32 13.46 -7.14
N GLY A 127 -1.62 13.94 -8.17
CA GLY A 127 -0.89 15.21 -8.20
C GLY A 127 -1.63 16.32 -8.93
N ARG A 128 -1.00 16.93 -9.95
CA ARG A 128 -1.51 18.13 -10.66
C ARG A 128 -2.86 17.94 -11.37
N GLY A 129 -3.24 16.70 -11.69
CA GLY A 129 -4.55 16.38 -12.26
C GLY A 129 -5.61 16.06 -11.19
N ALA A 130 -5.27 16.09 -9.91
CA ALA A 130 -6.23 15.85 -8.85
C ALA A 130 -7.26 17.00 -8.83
N PRO A 131 -8.56 16.70 -8.68
CA PRO A 131 -9.62 17.71 -8.71
C PRO A 131 -9.58 18.69 -7.52
N PHE A 132 -8.64 18.54 -6.60
CA PHE A 132 -8.51 19.37 -5.41
C PHE A 132 -7.02 19.62 -5.09
N GLU A 133 -6.66 20.88 -4.95
CA GLU A 133 -5.36 21.28 -4.42
C GLU A 133 -5.35 21.14 -2.90
N PHE A 134 -4.31 20.50 -2.38
CA PHE A 134 -4.13 20.31 -0.95
C PHE A 134 -2.96 21.19 -0.48
N THR A 135 -3.23 22.10 0.45
CA THR A 135 -2.30 23.16 0.85
C THR A 135 -1.79 22.94 2.27
N GLN A 136 -0.72 23.66 2.66
CA GLN A 136 -0.25 23.64 4.05
C GLN A 136 -1.34 24.10 5.05
N LYS A 137 -2.27 24.96 4.62
CA LYS A 137 -3.39 25.46 5.44
C LYS A 137 -4.32 24.33 5.91
N ASP A 138 -4.50 23.31 5.06
CA ASP A 138 -5.38 22.19 5.35
C ASP A 138 -4.77 21.28 6.44
N THR A 139 -3.44 21.12 6.45
CA THR A 139 -2.74 20.44 7.55
C THR A 139 -2.78 21.26 8.82
N TRP A 140 -2.59 22.57 8.74
CA TRP A 140 -2.72 23.47 9.90
C TRP A 140 -4.11 23.44 10.55
N THR A 141 -5.16 23.27 9.75
CA THR A 141 -6.52 23.12 10.27
C THR A 141 -6.65 21.86 11.14
N LEU A 142 -6.04 20.75 10.73
CA LEU A 142 -6.02 19.52 11.54
C LEU A 142 -5.14 19.67 12.80
N ILE A 143 -3.97 20.28 12.67
CA ILE A 143 -3.06 20.51 13.81
C ILE A 143 -3.77 21.33 14.90
N ARG A 144 -4.44 22.43 14.51
CA ARG A 144 -5.20 23.27 15.44
C ARG A 144 -6.36 22.54 16.09
N ALA A 145 -7.08 21.71 15.33
CA ALA A 145 -8.16 20.89 15.88
C ALA A 145 -7.64 19.91 16.95
N GLN A 146 -6.41 19.40 16.82
CA GLN A 146 -5.80 18.50 17.79
C GLN A 146 -5.19 19.22 19.00
N LEU A 147 -4.61 20.41 18.81
CA LEU A 147 -4.03 21.21 19.90
C LEU A 147 -5.09 21.95 20.74
N GLY A 148 -6.28 22.21 20.18
CA GLY A 148 -7.38 22.95 20.83
C GLY A 148 -7.22 24.47 20.75
N SER A 149 -8.35 25.20 20.84
CA SER A 149 -8.38 26.67 20.73
C SER A 149 -8.26 27.43 22.06
N ASP A 150 -8.51 26.74 23.18
CA ASP A 150 -8.52 27.33 24.51
C ASP A 150 -7.60 26.54 25.45
N GLN A 151 -6.89 27.28 26.32
CA GLN A 151 -5.96 26.89 27.39
C GLN A 151 -4.47 27.15 27.08
N VAL A 152 -3.85 27.89 27.99
CA VAL A 152 -2.47 28.43 28.04
C VAL A 152 -1.43 27.32 28.30
N GLU A 153 -1.71 26.08 27.91
CA GLU A 153 -0.78 24.96 28.08
C GLU A 153 0.09 24.81 26.84
N THR A 154 1.38 24.56 27.06
CA THR A 154 2.41 24.20 26.07
C THR A 154 2.10 22.87 25.38
N LYS A 155 0.97 22.79 24.69
CA LYS A 155 0.56 21.59 23.95
C LYS A 155 1.42 21.46 22.71
N VAL A 156 2.01 20.28 22.55
CA VAL A 156 2.81 19.89 21.40
C VAL A 156 2.15 18.69 20.74
N LEU A 157 2.13 18.68 19.41
CA LEU A 157 1.67 17.55 18.62
C LEU A 157 2.88 16.79 18.10
N LYS A 158 3.09 15.58 18.59
CA LYS A 158 4.11 14.66 18.10
C LYS A 158 3.58 13.87 16.90
N VAL A 159 4.28 13.93 15.78
CA VAL A 159 3.94 13.22 14.53
C VAL A 159 5.11 12.35 14.10
N SER A 160 4.85 11.10 13.73
CA SER A 160 5.86 10.20 13.17
C SER A 160 6.14 10.54 11.70
N LEU A 161 7.42 10.55 11.34
CA LEU A 161 7.89 10.68 9.95
C LEU A 161 8.04 9.30 9.27
N ASP A 162 7.89 8.22 10.03
CA ASP A 162 7.83 6.86 9.52
C ASP A 162 6.40 6.46 9.13
N CYS A 163 6.29 5.73 8.03
CA CYS A 163 5.05 5.25 7.47
C CYS A 163 4.46 4.14 8.35
N PRO A 164 3.20 4.26 8.82
CA PRO A 164 2.57 3.25 9.66
C PRO A 164 2.37 1.90 8.94
N LEU A 165 2.34 1.89 7.60
CA LEU A 165 2.24 0.68 6.79
C LEU A 165 3.57 -0.02 6.57
N ALA A 166 4.61 0.74 6.24
CA ALA A 166 5.89 0.20 5.79
C ALA A 166 6.97 0.18 6.88
N GLN A 167 6.72 0.83 8.02
CA GLN A 167 7.66 0.93 9.15
C GLN A 167 9.04 1.45 8.71
N ARG A 168 9.02 2.42 7.79
CA ARG A 168 10.19 3.12 7.25
C ARG A 168 9.81 4.57 6.97
N THR A 169 10.80 5.44 6.83
CA THR A 169 10.59 6.86 6.55
C THR A 169 9.72 7.07 5.32
N ILE A 170 8.74 7.96 5.44
CA ILE A 170 7.81 8.32 4.38
C ILE A 170 8.59 9.00 3.24
N SER A 171 8.38 8.54 2.00
CA SER A 171 9.01 9.15 0.82
C SER A 171 8.11 10.22 0.22
N ILE A 172 6.83 9.91 0.04
CA ILE A 172 5.81 10.88 -0.38
C ILE A 172 4.65 10.80 0.62
N PRO A 173 4.50 11.80 1.50
CA PRO A 173 3.46 11.81 2.51
C PRO A 173 2.11 12.06 1.88
N CYS A 174 1.17 11.18 2.15
CA CYS A 174 -0.19 11.35 1.72
C CYS A 174 -1.20 10.96 2.79
N ARG A 175 -2.44 11.43 2.57
CA ARG A 175 -3.64 11.07 3.34
C ARG A 175 -4.87 11.14 2.44
N GLY A 176 -5.99 10.63 2.91
CA GLY A 176 -7.26 10.76 2.19
C GLY A 176 -7.90 12.13 2.40
N VAL A 177 -8.70 12.58 1.44
CA VAL A 177 -9.44 13.86 1.52
C VAL A 177 -10.37 13.95 2.74
N ARG A 178 -10.85 12.82 3.26
CA ARG A 178 -11.72 12.73 4.45
C ARG A 178 -10.96 12.39 5.74
N CYS A 179 -9.63 12.29 5.70
CA CYS A 179 -8.84 11.96 6.88
C CYS A 179 -8.80 13.13 7.87
N GLY A 180 -9.23 12.89 9.12
CA GLY A 180 -9.19 13.85 10.23
C GLY A 180 -7.92 13.79 11.09
N HIS A 181 -6.83 13.19 10.59
CA HIS A 181 -5.57 13.02 11.33
C HIS A 181 -4.40 13.69 10.60
N VAL A 182 -3.40 14.12 11.37
CA VAL A 182 -2.17 14.72 10.82
C VAL A 182 -1.16 13.66 10.35
N GLN A 183 -1.13 12.48 10.98
CA GLN A 183 -0.19 11.40 10.62
C GLN A 183 -0.34 11.00 9.15
N CYS A 184 0.70 11.16 8.35
CA CYS A 184 0.69 10.73 6.95
C CYS A 184 1.12 9.26 6.82
N PHE A 185 0.84 8.68 5.66
CA PHE A 185 1.40 7.41 5.20
C PHE A 185 2.08 7.58 3.84
N ASP A 186 2.92 6.62 3.47
CA ASP A 186 3.67 6.66 2.22
C ASP A 186 2.83 6.18 1.04
N VAL A 187 2.75 7.00 -0.02
CA VAL A 187 1.89 6.71 -1.19
C VAL A 187 2.29 5.41 -1.89
N TYR A 188 3.59 5.14 -2.04
CA TYR A 188 4.07 3.94 -2.72
C TYR A 188 3.69 2.68 -1.98
N SER A 189 3.90 2.71 -0.67
CA SER A 189 3.56 1.59 0.21
C SER A 189 2.05 1.33 0.22
N TYR A 190 1.24 2.38 0.21
CA TYR A 190 -0.22 2.28 0.13
C TYR A 190 -0.68 1.70 -1.19
N LEU A 191 -0.20 2.23 -2.33
CA LEU A 191 -0.59 1.73 -3.65
C LEU A 191 -0.13 0.30 -3.88
N GLY A 192 1.12 -0.03 -3.54
CA GLY A 192 1.70 -1.35 -3.77
C GLY A 192 1.00 -2.46 -2.95
N CYS A 193 0.60 -2.19 -1.71
CA CYS A 193 -0.12 -3.20 -0.92
C CYS A 193 -1.54 -3.44 -1.47
N HIS A 194 -2.20 -2.41 -2.01
CA HIS A 194 -3.52 -2.55 -2.62
C HIS A 194 -3.45 -3.22 -4.01
N GLU A 195 -2.40 -2.96 -4.81
CA GLU A 195 -2.14 -3.63 -6.10
C GLU A 195 -1.97 -5.15 -5.93
N ALA A 196 -1.30 -5.59 -4.87
CA ALA A 196 -1.08 -7.01 -4.59
C ALA A 196 -2.28 -7.71 -3.93
N THR A 197 -3.32 -6.97 -3.54
CA THR A 197 -4.48 -7.49 -2.82
C THR A 197 -5.63 -7.74 -3.79
N LEU A 198 -6.28 -8.90 -3.66
CA LEU A 198 -7.38 -9.31 -4.52
C LEU A 198 -8.63 -8.42 -4.35
N GLU A 199 -9.04 -8.24 -3.09
CA GLU A 199 -10.14 -7.35 -2.71
C GLU A 199 -9.59 -6.24 -1.81
N PRO A 200 -8.96 -5.21 -2.39
CA PRO A 200 -8.41 -4.10 -1.62
C PRO A 200 -9.54 -3.40 -0.85
N SER A 201 -9.39 -3.34 0.48
CA SER A 201 -10.36 -2.64 1.32
C SER A 201 -10.36 -1.12 1.11
N TRP A 202 -9.30 -0.55 0.51
CA TRP A 202 -9.14 0.89 0.27
C TRP A 202 -9.38 1.71 1.54
N CYS A 203 -8.79 1.29 2.65
CA CYS A 203 -8.93 1.92 3.95
C CYS A 203 -7.62 2.61 4.35
N CYS A 204 -7.73 3.83 4.87
CA CYS A 204 -6.61 4.55 5.47
C CYS A 204 -5.96 3.69 6.56
N PRO A 205 -4.63 3.52 6.56
CA PRO A 205 -3.94 2.73 7.58
C PRO A 205 -3.96 3.37 8.97
N VAL A 206 -4.27 4.67 9.06
CA VAL A 206 -4.31 5.42 10.32
C VAL A 206 -5.73 5.42 10.91
N CYS A 207 -6.72 5.90 10.16
CA CYS A 207 -8.08 6.09 10.66
C CYS A 207 -9.14 5.15 10.06
N ARG A 208 -8.76 4.22 9.19
CA ARG A 208 -9.64 3.27 8.49
C ARG A 208 -10.72 3.87 7.56
N GLU A 209 -10.80 5.19 7.44
CA GLU A 209 -11.64 5.89 6.46
C GLU A 209 -11.37 5.40 5.03
N LYS A 210 -12.39 5.38 4.16
CA LYS A 210 -12.19 4.96 2.77
C LYS A 210 -11.32 5.96 2.01
N VAL A 211 -10.28 5.47 1.34
CA VAL A 211 -9.35 6.27 0.53
C VAL A 211 -9.06 5.54 -0.78
N PHE A 212 -9.87 5.82 -1.80
CA PHE A 212 -9.58 5.39 -3.17
C PHE A 212 -8.44 6.22 -3.75
N VAL A 213 -7.84 5.78 -4.87
CA VAL A 213 -6.70 6.49 -5.49
C VAL A 213 -7.01 7.96 -5.79
N GLN A 214 -8.21 8.25 -6.30
CA GLN A 214 -8.68 9.62 -6.56
C GLN A 214 -8.90 10.48 -5.30
N ASP A 215 -8.96 9.86 -4.12
CA ASP A 215 -9.13 10.54 -2.82
C ASP A 215 -7.79 10.79 -2.12
N ILE A 216 -6.68 10.21 -2.62
CA ILE A 216 -5.33 10.40 -2.07
C ILE A 216 -4.87 11.82 -2.36
N ARG A 217 -4.34 12.50 -1.34
CA ARG A 217 -3.73 13.83 -1.45
C ARG A 217 -2.33 13.80 -0.86
N VAL A 218 -1.39 14.44 -1.55
CA VAL A 218 -0.03 14.66 -1.05
C VAL A 218 -0.07 15.77 -0.01
N ASP A 219 0.46 15.51 1.18
CA ASP A 219 0.53 16.48 2.28
C ASP A 219 1.80 17.33 2.13
N VAL A 220 1.65 18.51 1.51
CA VAL A 220 2.78 19.41 1.24
C VAL A 220 3.45 19.97 2.50
N PHE A 221 2.73 20.04 3.63
CA PHE A 221 3.31 20.47 4.91
C PHE A 221 4.25 19.39 5.46
N THR A 222 3.80 18.13 5.47
CA THR A 222 4.61 17.00 5.92
C THR A 222 5.77 16.75 4.98
N LEU A 223 5.60 17.01 3.67
CA LEU A 223 6.69 16.91 2.69
C LEU A 223 7.81 17.91 2.99
N ASP A 224 7.47 19.16 3.31
CA ASP A 224 8.44 20.17 3.74
C ASP A 224 9.18 19.74 5.04
N ILE A 225 8.45 19.19 6.01
CA ILE A 225 9.04 18.64 7.24
C ILE A 225 10.02 17.51 6.93
N LEU A 226 9.68 16.57 6.06
CA LEU A 226 10.55 15.46 5.67
C LEU A 226 11.84 15.96 5.00
N ILE A 227 11.74 16.98 4.14
CA ILE A 227 12.91 17.60 3.49
C ILE A 227 13.82 18.25 4.54
N ARG A 228 13.26 18.98 5.51
CA ARG A 228 14.04 19.61 6.59
C ARG A 228 14.64 18.60 7.57
N ALA A 229 13.93 17.52 7.88
CA ALA A 229 14.41 16.44 8.74
C ALA A 229 15.58 15.67 8.11
N GLY A 230 15.50 15.39 6.82
CA GLY A 230 16.38 14.43 6.15
C GLY A 230 16.30 13.04 6.76
N ALA A 231 17.34 12.21 6.58
CA ALA A 231 17.37 10.83 7.07
C ALA A 231 17.70 10.69 8.58
N ARG A 232 17.76 11.80 9.32
CA ARG A 232 18.29 11.83 10.70
C ARG A 232 17.22 11.65 11.77
N PHE A 233 15.99 12.09 11.49
CA PHE A 233 14.92 12.18 12.47
C PHE A 233 13.72 11.35 12.01
N ASN A 234 13.01 10.76 12.97
CA ASN A 234 11.84 9.91 12.69
C ASN A 234 10.54 10.46 13.29
N ALA A 235 10.61 11.58 14.02
CA ALA A 235 9.44 12.28 14.52
C ALA A 235 9.66 13.80 14.56
N VAL A 236 8.56 14.53 14.63
CA VAL A 236 8.54 15.98 14.82
C VAL A 236 7.52 16.34 15.89
N GLU A 237 7.87 17.26 16.77
CA GLU A 237 6.94 17.94 17.66
C GLU A 237 6.59 19.30 17.09
N ILE A 238 5.28 19.56 16.94
CA ILE A 238 4.74 20.78 16.35
C ILE A 238 3.97 21.53 17.42
N ARG A 239 4.31 22.81 17.63
CA ARG A 239 3.61 23.69 18.58
C ARG A 239 2.56 24.55 17.86
N ALA A 240 1.64 25.13 18.64
CA ALA A 240 0.55 25.96 18.11
C ALA A 240 1.04 27.22 17.37
N ASP A 241 2.24 27.70 17.68
CA ASP A 241 2.88 28.87 17.07
C ASP A 241 3.57 28.57 15.72
N GLY A 242 3.65 27.30 15.29
CA GLY A 242 4.38 26.91 14.09
C GLY A 242 5.76 26.33 14.33
N SER A 243 6.32 26.48 15.54
CA SER A 243 7.65 25.95 15.85
C SER A 243 7.66 24.43 15.79
N CYS A 244 8.72 23.89 15.17
CA CYS A 244 8.91 22.46 14.96
C CYS A 244 10.22 22.02 15.60
N GLU A 245 10.19 20.90 16.32
CA GLU A 245 11.35 20.28 16.93
C GLU A 245 11.49 18.84 16.43
N PHE A 246 12.63 18.49 15.83
CA PHE A 246 12.86 17.17 15.24
C PHE A 246 13.47 16.23 16.27
N LEU A 247 12.98 14.99 16.29
CA LEU A 247 13.30 13.99 17.30
C LEU A 247 13.87 12.71 16.67
N THR A 248 14.72 12.01 17.43
CA THR A 248 15.25 10.70 17.06
C THR A 248 14.67 9.59 17.95
N SER A 249 14.79 8.34 17.51
CA SER A 249 14.45 7.16 18.31
C SER A 249 15.27 7.14 19.60
N GLY A 250 14.66 7.50 20.73
CA GLY A 250 15.32 7.56 22.04
C GLY A 250 15.14 8.88 22.80
N ASP A 251 14.62 9.93 22.16
CA ASP A 251 14.31 11.21 22.81
C ASP A 251 12.94 11.16 23.54
N ASP A 252 12.79 10.26 24.51
CA ASP A 252 11.77 10.44 25.55
C ASP A 252 12.35 11.40 26.58
N ARG A 253 12.16 12.71 26.33
CA ARG A 253 12.50 13.74 27.31
C ARG A 253 11.62 13.51 28.53
N ASN A 254 12.23 12.89 29.53
CA ASN A 254 11.73 12.72 30.87
C ASN A 254 11.45 14.11 31.46
N VAL A 255 10.23 14.63 31.28
CA VAL A 255 9.75 15.80 32.03
C VAL A 255 9.41 15.30 33.44
N SER A 256 10.45 15.03 34.23
CA SER A 256 10.30 14.94 35.68
C SER A 256 10.28 16.35 36.24
N GLY A 257 9.09 16.85 36.51
CA GLY A 257 8.90 17.94 37.46
C GLY A 257 9.49 17.56 38.82
N GLY A 258 10.12 18.54 39.45
CA GLY A 258 10.68 18.43 40.78
C GLY A 258 11.08 19.82 41.24
N GLU A 259 10.10 20.56 41.75
CA GLU A 259 10.36 21.74 42.56
C GLU A 259 11.03 21.34 43.89
N ASP A 260 11.97 22.18 44.29
CA ASP A 260 12.10 22.80 45.61
C ASP A 260 13.15 22.33 46.63
N SER A 261 13.68 23.37 47.28
CA SER A 261 14.22 23.48 48.64
C SER A 261 15.72 23.23 48.94
N SER A 262 16.39 24.38 49.17
CA SER A 262 17.19 24.71 50.37
C SER A 262 18.54 24.02 50.68
N ALA A 263 19.59 24.84 50.56
CA ALA A 263 20.62 25.17 51.56
C ALA A 263 21.36 24.05 52.33
N LYS A 264 22.69 24.01 52.16
CA LYS A 264 23.62 24.15 53.31
C LYS A 264 25.01 24.60 52.87
N ALA A 265 25.51 25.63 53.55
CA ALA A 265 26.88 26.10 53.52
C ALA A 265 27.81 25.11 54.23
N GLU A 266 29.08 25.03 53.79
CA GLU A 266 30.22 24.91 54.71
C GLU A 266 31.53 25.26 53.99
N ALA A 267 32.36 26.01 54.71
CA ALA A 267 33.60 26.63 54.25
C ALA A 267 34.82 25.86 54.77
N ALA A 268 35.85 25.79 53.91
CA ALA A 268 37.28 25.69 54.23
C ALA A 268 37.75 24.41 54.99
N PRO A 269 39.06 24.14 55.12
CA PRO A 269 40.22 25.03 55.07
C PRO A 269 40.85 25.26 53.69
#